data_AF-A0A1R0X221-F1
#
_entry.id   AF-A0A1R0X221-F1
#
_cell.length_a   1.000
_cell.length_b   1.000
_cell.length_c   1.000
_cell.angle_alpha   90.00
_cell.angle_beta   90.00
_cell.angle_gamma   90.00
#
_symmetry.space_group_name_H-M   'P 1'
#
loop_
_entity.id
_entity.type
_entity.pdbx_description
1 polymer ?
#
loop_
_entity_poly.entity_id
_entity_poly.type
_entity_poly.pdbx_seq_one_letter_code
_entity_poly.pdbx_strand_id
1 'polypeptide(L)'
;MLKASFSFENWDAMIEIADKLHEQISVIYENNSNLIRGPKLKRSIPYYFGYSSCAKGIALQKSGKFDEAKICIQKYADLGWIVGLDEEGINEVEYYRNIAKANSYVIDLLEGKMGVLHKYVEFIRKSDDEELLPGLITILESSIIHDYSVDWILKEFKINVDDIGEHETIVNIRYHEDYIYLLAMYYYKQENMYDTINTILEILLLSIKLDDDTGFKKSAALFELLRDHADQSQLKVHHNIMKTIIEKEFTRSFSSRIEFSNLHS
;
A
#
# COMPACT_ATOMS: atom_id res chain seq x y z
N MET A 1 -3.02 -7.47 15.55
CA MET A 1 -3.61 -8.53 14.70
C MET A 1 -4.08 -7.98 13.38
N LEU A 2 -4.98 -6.98 13.30
CA LEU A 2 -5.39 -6.36 12.02
C LEU A 2 -4.21 -5.86 11.17
N LYS A 3 -3.26 -5.12 11.76
CA LYS A 3 -2.02 -4.70 11.06
C LYS A 3 -1.20 -5.87 10.53
N ALA A 4 -1.17 -6.99 11.26
CA ALA A 4 -0.43 -8.18 10.84
C ALA A 4 -1.16 -8.95 9.72
N SER A 5 -2.49 -9.10 9.80
CA SER A 5 -3.30 -9.68 8.72
C SER A 5 -3.19 -8.88 7.43
N PHE A 6 -3.14 -7.55 7.52
CA PHE A 6 -2.85 -6.67 6.40
C PHE A 6 -1.45 -6.93 5.82
N SER A 7 -0.42 -7.03 6.67
CA SER A 7 0.95 -7.33 6.23
C SER A 7 1.13 -8.72 5.60
N PHE A 8 0.20 -9.65 5.81
CA PHE A 8 0.21 -10.99 5.20
C PHE A 8 -0.85 -11.16 4.11
N GLU A 9 -1.52 -10.07 3.70
CA GLU A 9 -2.60 -10.08 2.69
C GLU A 9 -3.70 -11.11 2.99
N ASN A 10 -3.92 -11.44 4.27
CA ASN A 10 -4.95 -12.38 4.68
C ASN A 10 -6.26 -11.62 4.91
N TRP A 11 -6.94 -11.31 3.80
CA TRP A 11 -8.16 -10.51 3.78
C TRP A 11 -9.31 -11.17 4.53
N ASP A 12 -9.46 -12.49 4.44
CA ASP A 12 -10.49 -13.23 5.19
C ASP A 12 -10.29 -13.10 6.70
N ALA A 13 -9.06 -13.29 7.19
CA ALA A 13 -8.75 -13.08 8.60
C ALA A 13 -8.96 -11.61 9.02
N MET A 14 -8.65 -10.65 8.15
CA MET A 14 -8.88 -9.23 8.42
C MET A 14 -10.38 -8.93 8.58
N ILE A 15 -11.24 -9.50 7.72
CA ILE A 15 -12.69 -9.40 7.82
C ILE A 15 -13.18 -10.00 9.15
N GLU A 16 -12.75 -11.22 9.49
CA GLU A 16 -13.16 -11.88 10.73
C GLU A 16 -12.77 -11.07 11.98
N ILE A 17 -11.56 -10.53 12.02
CA ILE A 17 -11.09 -9.74 13.16
C ILE A 17 -11.85 -8.41 13.24
N ALA A 18 -12.11 -7.78 12.10
CA ALA A 18 -12.90 -6.55 12.04
C ALA A 18 -14.34 -6.77 12.53
N ASP A 19 -14.99 -7.86 12.11
CA ASP A 19 -16.34 -8.20 12.56
C ASP A 19 -16.39 -8.49 14.07
N LYS A 20 -15.43 -9.26 14.60
CA LYS A 20 -15.32 -9.49 16.06
C LYS A 20 -15.12 -8.20 16.84
N LEU A 21 -14.30 -7.28 16.33
CA LEU A 21 -14.11 -5.97 16.96
C LEU A 21 -15.41 -5.16 16.96
N HIS A 22 -16.14 -5.15 15.84
CA HIS A 22 -17.41 -4.45 15.70
C HIS A 22 -18.48 -5.00 16.64
N GLU A 23 -18.59 -6.32 16.76
CA GLU A 23 -19.51 -6.99 17.69
C GLU A 23 -19.20 -6.62 19.14
N GLN A 24 -17.94 -6.69 19.55
CA GLN A 24 -17.52 -6.35 20.91
C GLN A 24 -17.81 -4.89 21.26
N ILE A 25 -17.54 -3.95 20.34
CA ILE A 25 -17.82 -2.54 20.61
C ILE A 25 -19.32 -2.26 20.64
N SER A 26 -20.12 -2.96 19.83
CA SER A 26 -21.59 -2.87 19.85
C SER A 26 -22.15 -3.27 21.22
N VAL A 27 -21.72 -4.41 21.75
CA VAL A 27 -22.13 -4.88 23.09
C VAL A 27 -21.70 -3.89 24.18
N ILE A 28 -20.50 -3.31 24.09
CA ILE A 28 -20.05 -2.30 25.06
C ILE A 28 -20.92 -1.04 24.99
N TYR A 29 -21.22 -0.56 23.79
CA TYR A 29 -22.01 0.65 23.58
C TYR A 29 -23.44 0.49 24.07
N GLU A 30 -24.11 -0.62 23.74
CA GLU A 30 -25.49 -0.90 24.17
C GLU A 30 -25.60 -1.01 25.70
N ASN A 31 -24.62 -1.65 26.35
CA ASN A 31 -24.62 -1.80 27.81
C ASN A 31 -24.17 -0.54 28.56
N ASN A 32 -23.59 0.44 27.87
CA ASN A 32 -23.03 1.65 28.45
C ASN A 32 -23.34 2.89 27.61
N SER A 33 -24.57 3.02 27.11
CA SER A 33 -24.96 4.05 26.13
C SER A 33 -24.71 5.50 26.55
N ASN A 34 -24.43 5.74 27.84
CA ASN A 34 -24.11 7.04 28.42
C ASN A 34 -22.59 7.28 28.60
N LEU A 35 -21.74 6.31 28.26
CA LEU A 35 -20.29 6.40 28.41
C LEU A 35 -19.61 6.53 27.05
N ILE A 36 -18.90 7.65 26.88
CA ILE A 36 -18.08 7.98 25.71
C ILE A 36 -16.92 6.99 25.52
N ARG A 37 -16.49 6.42 26.65
CA ARG A 37 -15.40 5.47 26.79
C ARG A 37 -15.88 4.31 27.64
N GLY A 38 -16.05 3.14 27.02
CA GLY A 38 -16.35 1.91 27.75
C GLY A 38 -15.27 1.61 28.80
N PRO A 39 -15.62 0.93 29.91
CA PRO A 39 -14.64 0.57 30.92
C PRO A 39 -13.52 -0.25 30.28
N LYS A 40 -12.26 0.23 30.41
CA LYS A 40 -11.02 -0.36 29.88
C LYS A 40 -10.70 -0.10 28.39
N LEU A 41 -11.47 0.72 27.66
CA LEU A 41 -11.11 1.09 26.29
C LEU A 41 -9.96 2.10 26.24
N LYS A 42 -9.00 1.89 25.33
CA LYS A 42 -7.85 2.79 25.15
C LYS A 42 -8.15 4.05 24.32
N ARG A 43 -9.25 4.04 23.57
CA ARG A 43 -9.68 5.09 22.63
C ARG A 43 -11.20 5.28 22.75
N SER A 44 -11.73 6.34 22.15
CA SER A 44 -13.18 6.60 22.09
C SER A 44 -13.95 5.49 21.36
N ILE A 45 -15.25 5.37 21.63
CA ILE A 45 -16.13 4.40 20.95
C ILE A 45 -16.18 4.61 19.41
N PRO A 46 -16.31 5.85 18.89
CA PRO A 46 -16.26 6.10 17.44
C PRO A 46 -15.00 5.56 16.77
N TYR A 47 -13.84 5.62 17.43
CA TYR A 47 -12.60 5.07 16.89
C TYR A 47 -12.76 3.60 16.51
N TYR A 48 -13.31 2.77 17.41
CA TYR A 48 -13.41 1.33 17.19
C TYR A 48 -14.48 0.97 16.16
N PHE A 49 -15.61 1.69 16.13
CA PHE A 49 -16.64 1.51 15.09
C PHE A 49 -16.12 1.89 13.71
N GLY A 50 -15.44 3.03 13.62
CA GLY A 50 -14.79 3.48 12.39
C GLY A 50 -13.70 2.53 11.94
N TYR A 51 -12.79 2.15 12.85
CA TYR A 51 -11.65 1.29 12.55
C TYR A 51 -12.07 -0.10 12.07
N SER A 52 -13.02 -0.74 12.76
CA SER A 52 -13.55 -2.05 12.37
C SER A 52 -14.20 -1.99 10.98
N SER A 53 -15.09 -1.03 10.75
CA SER A 53 -15.79 -0.89 9.47
C SER A 53 -14.84 -0.53 8.33
N CYS A 54 -13.88 0.37 8.57
CA CYS A 54 -12.86 0.76 7.60
C CYS A 54 -11.95 -0.42 7.24
N ALA A 55 -11.44 -1.15 8.24
CA ALA A 55 -10.59 -2.33 8.01
C ALA A 55 -11.32 -3.41 7.19
N LYS A 56 -12.59 -3.69 7.52
CA LYS A 56 -13.41 -4.61 6.72
C LYS A 56 -13.60 -4.12 5.30
N GLY A 57 -13.89 -2.82 5.13
CA GLY A 57 -14.04 -2.19 3.82
C GLY A 57 -12.80 -2.35 2.94
N ILE A 58 -11.61 -2.11 3.49
CA ILE A 58 -10.33 -2.28 2.79
C ILE A 58 -10.11 -3.75 2.37
N ALA A 59 -10.36 -4.71 3.27
CA ALA A 59 -10.21 -6.13 2.95
C ALA A 59 -11.15 -6.58 1.82
N LEU A 60 -12.40 -6.10 1.83
CA LEU A 60 -13.38 -6.35 0.79
C LEU A 60 -12.99 -5.71 -0.54
N GLN A 61 -12.50 -4.46 -0.52
CA GLN A 61 -11.94 -3.78 -1.69
C GLN A 61 -10.81 -4.62 -2.30
N LYS A 62 -9.80 -5.00 -1.51
CA LYS A 62 -8.65 -5.78 -1.99
C LYS A 62 -9.04 -7.18 -2.48
N SER A 63 -10.21 -7.68 -2.07
CA SER A 63 -10.81 -8.91 -2.58
C SER A 63 -11.73 -8.70 -3.80
N GLY A 64 -11.83 -7.48 -4.35
CA GLY A 64 -12.69 -7.15 -5.49
C GLY A 64 -14.19 -7.06 -5.17
N LYS A 65 -14.59 -7.12 -3.90
CA LYS A 65 -15.99 -7.09 -3.45
C LYS A 65 -16.45 -5.65 -3.20
N PHE A 66 -16.50 -4.86 -4.27
CA PHE A 66 -16.69 -3.40 -4.17
C PHE A 66 -18.03 -2.98 -3.58
N ASP A 67 -19.13 -3.67 -3.87
CA ASP A 67 -20.44 -3.31 -3.32
C ASP A 67 -20.50 -3.54 -1.80
N GLU A 68 -19.88 -4.62 -1.31
CA GLU A 68 -19.77 -4.90 0.13
C GLU A 68 -18.82 -3.89 0.82
N ALA A 69 -17.75 -3.48 0.13
CA ALA A 69 -16.87 -2.42 0.60
C ALA A 69 -17.61 -1.07 0.73
N LYS A 70 -18.45 -0.70 -0.25
CA LYS A 70 -19.30 0.52 -0.17
C LYS A 70 -20.24 0.51 1.02
N ILE A 71 -20.84 -0.65 1.33
CA ILE A 71 -21.68 -0.79 2.53
C ILE A 71 -20.85 -0.51 3.79
N CYS A 72 -19.62 -1.02 3.86
CA CYS A 72 -18.72 -0.72 4.98
C CYS A 72 -18.37 0.76 5.05
N ILE A 73 -18.08 1.40 3.91
CA ILE A 73 -17.81 2.84 3.80
C ILE A 73 -18.95 3.67 4.38
N GLN A 74 -20.20 3.34 4.03
CA GLN A 74 -21.37 4.04 4.56
C GLN A 74 -21.47 3.96 6.10
N LYS A 75 -21.10 2.83 6.69
CA LYS A 75 -21.18 2.64 8.16
C LYS A 75 -20.27 3.58 8.94
N TYR A 76 -19.07 3.86 8.43
CA TYR A 76 -18.15 4.78 9.12
C TYR A 76 -18.16 6.20 8.55
N ALA A 77 -18.83 6.43 7.42
CA ALA A 77 -19.14 7.78 6.93
C ALA A 77 -20.09 8.53 7.88
N ASP A 78 -21.02 7.81 8.51
CA ASP A 78 -21.97 8.35 9.48
C ASP A 78 -21.90 7.61 10.81
N LEU A 79 -21.08 8.17 11.72
CA LEU A 79 -21.00 7.78 13.12
C LEU A 79 -21.77 8.76 14.02
N GLY A 80 -22.64 9.61 13.45
CA GLY A 80 -23.37 10.64 14.17
C GLY A 80 -24.48 10.12 15.09
N TRP A 81 -24.84 8.84 14.95
CA TRP A 81 -25.77 8.14 15.84
C TRP A 81 -25.16 7.86 17.23
N ILE A 82 -23.85 7.98 17.39
CA ILE A 82 -23.18 7.78 18.68
C ILE A 82 -23.46 9.00 19.58
N VAL A 83 -24.27 8.80 20.61
CA VAL A 83 -24.63 9.85 21.57
C VAL A 83 -23.50 10.13 22.58
N GLY A 84 -23.46 11.37 23.07
CA GLY A 84 -22.62 11.76 24.20
C GLY A 84 -21.14 11.98 23.86
N LEU A 85 -20.77 12.28 22.62
CA LEU A 85 -19.37 12.44 22.21
C LEU A 85 -18.63 13.56 22.97
N ASP A 86 -17.40 13.28 23.38
CA ASP A 86 -16.41 14.26 23.79
C ASP A 86 -15.60 14.75 22.58
N GLU A 87 -14.62 15.62 22.81
CA GLU A 87 -13.76 16.16 21.76
C GLU A 87 -13.00 15.06 20.99
N GLU A 88 -12.48 14.03 21.67
CA GLU A 88 -11.84 12.88 21.03
C GLU A 88 -12.84 12.15 20.12
N GLY A 89 -14.05 11.88 20.62
CA GLY A 89 -15.11 11.24 19.86
C GLY A 89 -15.52 12.04 18.62
N ILE A 90 -15.68 13.37 18.74
CA ILE A 90 -16.00 14.25 17.61
C ILE A 90 -14.89 14.22 16.56
N ASN A 91 -13.63 14.30 16.99
CA ASN A 91 -12.48 14.25 16.09
C ASN A 91 -12.41 12.91 15.33
N GLU A 92 -12.69 11.79 15.99
CA GLU A 92 -12.74 10.47 15.35
C GLU A 92 -13.89 10.37 14.34
N VAL A 93 -15.07 10.93 14.65
CA VAL A 93 -16.19 10.99 13.68
C VAL A 93 -15.81 11.79 12.43
N GLU A 94 -15.20 12.97 12.59
CA GLU A 94 -14.74 13.79 11.45
C GLU A 94 -13.64 13.09 10.65
N TYR A 95 -12.69 12.44 11.33
CA TYR A 95 -11.65 11.65 10.70
C TYR A 95 -12.25 10.56 9.81
N TYR A 96 -13.12 9.70 10.34
CA TYR A 96 -13.71 8.61 9.57
C TYR A 96 -14.64 9.11 8.46
N ARG A 97 -15.30 10.26 8.62
CA ARG A 97 -16.06 10.88 7.53
C ARG A 97 -15.16 11.29 6.37
N ASN A 98 -14.00 11.88 6.65
CA ASN A 98 -13.01 12.25 5.62
C ASN A 98 -12.41 11.00 4.95
N ILE A 99 -12.05 9.98 5.73
CA ILE A 99 -11.54 8.71 5.21
C ILE A 99 -12.59 7.99 4.37
N ALA A 100 -13.88 8.07 4.73
CA ALA A 100 -14.96 7.46 3.96
C ALA A 100 -15.08 8.08 2.56
N LYS A 101 -14.88 9.40 2.48
CA LYS A 101 -14.86 10.12 1.20
C LYS A 101 -13.69 9.68 0.33
N ALA A 102 -12.49 9.56 0.89
CA ALA A 102 -11.31 9.06 0.18
C ALA A 102 -11.51 7.63 -0.34
N ASN A 103 -11.96 6.72 0.53
CA ASN A 103 -12.20 5.32 0.16
C ASN A 103 -13.35 5.18 -0.84
N SER A 104 -14.34 6.09 -0.84
CA SER A 104 -15.37 6.13 -1.89
C SER A 104 -14.73 6.45 -3.24
N TYR A 105 -13.80 7.41 -3.30
CA TYR A 105 -13.07 7.71 -4.53
C TYR A 105 -12.21 6.54 -5.00
N VAL A 106 -11.55 5.84 -4.08
CA VAL A 106 -10.77 4.62 -4.39
C VAL A 106 -11.66 3.60 -5.11
N ILE A 107 -12.82 3.27 -4.54
CA ILE A 107 -13.74 2.31 -5.16
C ILE A 107 -14.23 2.81 -6.52
N ASP A 108 -14.64 4.08 -6.62
CA ASP A 108 -15.11 4.65 -7.87
C ASP A 108 -14.04 4.61 -8.98
N LEU A 109 -12.77 4.88 -8.65
CA LEU A 109 -11.65 4.76 -9.60
C LEU A 109 -11.44 3.32 -10.04
N LEU A 110 -11.37 2.37 -9.09
CA LEU A 110 -11.20 0.95 -9.41
C LEU A 110 -12.36 0.40 -10.25
N GLU A 111 -13.56 0.97 -10.15
CA GLU A 111 -14.73 0.68 -11.01
C GLU A 111 -14.76 1.45 -12.34
N GLY A 112 -13.76 2.30 -12.63
CA GLY A 112 -13.62 3.02 -13.90
C GLY A 112 -14.32 4.38 -13.96
N LYS A 113 -14.83 4.89 -12.84
CA LYS A 113 -15.52 6.19 -12.77
C LYS A 113 -14.53 7.34 -12.65
N MET A 114 -13.78 7.61 -13.72
CA MET A 114 -12.71 8.62 -13.76
C MET A 114 -13.13 10.05 -13.39
N GLY A 115 -14.44 10.36 -13.37
CA GLY A 115 -14.95 11.68 -12.97
C GLY A 115 -14.57 12.10 -11.54
N VAL A 116 -14.12 11.17 -10.68
CA VAL A 116 -13.64 11.48 -9.33
C VAL A 116 -12.13 11.72 -9.25
N LEU A 117 -11.35 11.44 -10.32
CA LEU A 117 -9.88 11.44 -10.29
C LEU A 117 -9.28 12.75 -9.77
N HIS A 118 -9.73 13.90 -10.29
CA HIS A 118 -9.24 15.20 -9.82
C HIS A 118 -9.54 15.46 -8.33
N LYS A 119 -10.70 15.01 -7.85
CA LYS A 119 -11.07 15.15 -6.43
C LYS A 119 -10.24 14.25 -5.54
N TYR A 120 -9.88 13.06 -6.03
CA TYR A 120 -9.01 12.14 -5.31
C TYR A 120 -7.57 12.69 -5.24
N VAL A 121 -7.05 13.21 -6.35
CA VAL A 121 -5.75 13.88 -6.36
C VAL A 121 -5.73 15.10 -5.42
N GLU A 122 -6.81 15.89 -5.38
CA GLU A 122 -6.93 17.00 -4.42
C GLU A 122 -6.94 16.51 -2.96
N PHE A 123 -7.55 15.36 -2.69
CA PHE A 123 -7.49 14.74 -1.37
C PHE A 123 -6.04 14.40 -1.01
N ILE A 124 -5.32 13.68 -1.88
CA ILE A 124 -3.92 13.29 -1.65
C ILE A 124 -3.03 14.52 -1.37
N ARG A 125 -3.20 15.62 -2.12
CA ARG A 125 -2.45 16.89 -1.89
C ARG A 125 -2.61 17.46 -0.48
N LYS A 126 -3.72 17.17 0.17
CA LYS A 126 -4.10 17.71 1.49
C LYS A 126 -3.89 16.69 2.62
N SER A 127 -3.53 15.46 2.27
CA SER A 127 -3.30 14.37 3.22
C SER A 127 -1.87 14.38 3.73
N ASP A 128 -1.66 13.63 4.82
CA ASP A 128 -0.31 13.35 5.33
C ASP A 128 0.44 12.42 4.38
N ASP A 129 1.78 12.40 4.47
CA ASP A 129 2.66 11.63 3.58
C ASP A 129 2.34 10.12 3.55
N GLU A 130 1.74 9.59 4.63
CA GLU A 130 1.30 8.19 4.72
C GLU A 130 0.24 7.80 3.67
N GLU A 131 -0.53 8.76 3.15
CA GLU A 131 -1.58 8.53 2.15
C GLU A 131 -1.08 8.69 0.70
N LEU A 132 0.13 9.22 0.51
CA LEU A 132 0.66 9.50 -0.82
C LEU A 132 0.85 8.23 -1.66
N LEU A 133 1.66 7.29 -1.19
CA LEU A 133 1.95 6.05 -1.93
C LEU A 133 0.68 5.18 -2.12
N PRO A 134 -0.15 4.93 -1.09
CA PRO A 134 -1.42 4.21 -1.29
C PRO A 134 -2.35 4.89 -2.31
N GLY A 135 -2.37 6.22 -2.33
CA GLY A 135 -3.14 7.00 -3.29
C GLY A 135 -2.63 6.85 -4.72
N LEU A 136 -1.31 6.96 -4.93
CA LEU A 136 -0.69 6.79 -6.24
C LEU A 136 -0.83 5.35 -6.77
N ILE A 137 -0.71 4.35 -5.90
CA ILE A 137 -0.97 2.94 -6.23
C ILE A 137 -2.38 2.78 -6.78
N THR A 138 -3.40 3.32 -6.10
CA THR A 138 -4.80 3.24 -6.56
C THR A 138 -4.98 3.91 -7.93
N ILE A 139 -4.34 5.06 -8.13
CA ILE A 139 -4.39 5.80 -9.40
C ILE A 139 -3.77 4.98 -10.54
N LEU A 140 -2.63 4.35 -10.31
CA LEU A 140 -1.95 3.48 -11.27
C LEU A 140 -2.75 2.20 -11.54
N GLU A 141 -3.25 1.51 -10.52
CA GLU A 141 -4.14 0.34 -10.65
C GLU A 141 -5.32 0.66 -11.57
N SER A 142 -6.05 1.74 -11.26
CA SER A 142 -7.19 2.19 -12.05
C SER A 142 -6.79 2.59 -13.48
N SER A 143 -5.68 3.31 -13.64
CA SER A 143 -5.15 3.72 -14.95
C SER A 143 -4.80 2.53 -15.84
N ILE A 144 -4.16 1.50 -15.28
CA ILE A 144 -3.76 0.28 -16.00
C ILE A 144 -4.98 -0.56 -16.40
N ILE A 145 -5.98 -0.66 -15.52
CA ILE A 145 -7.19 -1.46 -15.76
C ILE A 145 -8.10 -0.78 -16.81
N HIS A 146 -8.25 0.55 -16.72
CA HIS A 146 -9.21 1.32 -17.53
C HIS A 146 -8.58 2.12 -18.67
N ASP A 147 -7.27 1.96 -18.88
CA ASP A 147 -6.51 2.47 -20.03
C ASP A 147 -6.60 4.00 -20.21
N TYR A 148 -6.18 4.74 -19.18
CA TYR A 148 -6.11 6.20 -19.23
C TYR A 148 -4.79 6.74 -18.68
N SER A 149 -4.30 7.86 -19.25
CA SER A 149 -3.02 8.46 -18.83
C SER A 149 -3.15 9.19 -17.49
N VAL A 150 -2.12 9.04 -16.65
CA VAL A 150 -1.93 9.73 -15.38
C VAL A 150 -0.58 10.48 -15.31
N ASP A 151 0.03 10.76 -16.46
CA ASP A 151 1.38 11.37 -16.54
C ASP A 151 1.47 12.69 -15.79
N TRP A 152 0.39 13.48 -15.80
CA TRP A 152 0.34 14.74 -15.08
C TRP A 152 0.40 14.56 -13.56
N ILE A 153 -0.16 13.47 -13.04
CA ILE A 153 -0.14 13.10 -11.62
C ILE A 153 1.25 12.61 -11.25
N LEU A 154 1.82 11.70 -12.05
CA LEU A 154 3.16 11.15 -11.84
C LEU A 154 4.23 12.25 -11.85
N LYS A 155 4.11 13.20 -12.77
CA LYS A 155 5.00 14.36 -12.82
C LYS A 155 4.86 15.26 -11.59
N GLU A 156 3.64 15.44 -11.09
CA GLU A 156 3.37 16.30 -9.94
C GLU A 156 3.98 15.75 -8.65
N PHE A 157 3.79 14.46 -8.38
CA PHE A 157 4.21 13.85 -7.11
C PHE A 157 5.62 13.24 -7.13
N LYS A 158 6.34 13.33 -8.25
CA LYS A 158 7.66 12.70 -8.40
C LYS A 158 8.62 13.02 -7.25
N ILE A 159 8.78 14.30 -6.93
CA ILE A 159 9.71 14.75 -5.87
C ILE A 159 9.31 14.19 -4.50
N ASN A 160 8.00 14.16 -4.22
CA ASN A 160 7.49 13.63 -2.95
C ASN A 160 7.75 12.13 -2.80
N VAL A 161 7.60 11.36 -3.89
CA VAL A 161 7.90 9.93 -3.88
C VAL A 161 9.40 9.67 -3.71
N ASP A 162 10.23 10.41 -4.44
CA ASP A 162 11.70 10.29 -4.36
C ASP A 162 12.18 10.53 -2.92
N ASP A 163 11.62 11.52 -2.20
CA ASP A 163 11.93 11.83 -0.79
C ASP A 163 11.54 10.69 0.18
N ILE A 164 10.40 10.04 -0.04
CA ILE A 164 9.96 8.89 0.76
C ILE A 164 10.90 7.69 0.55
N GLY A 165 11.39 7.48 -0.67
CA GLY A 165 12.36 6.42 -0.98
C GLY A 165 13.67 6.54 -0.19
N GLU A 166 14.01 7.75 0.28
CA GLU A 166 15.20 8.03 1.09
C GLU A 166 14.95 7.87 2.61
N HIS A 167 13.69 7.82 3.05
CA HIS A 167 13.29 7.82 4.47
C HIS A 167 12.52 6.55 4.87
N GLU A 168 13.28 5.55 5.33
CA GLU A 168 12.83 4.16 5.45
C GLU A 168 12.05 3.86 6.74
N THR A 169 10.74 3.67 6.60
CA THR A 169 10.01 2.72 7.46
C THR A 169 9.65 1.47 6.65
N ILE A 170 9.54 0.30 7.31
CA ILE A 170 9.22 -0.98 6.65
C ILE A 170 7.89 -0.91 5.88
N VAL A 171 6.93 -0.12 6.37
CA VAL A 171 5.63 0.08 5.70
C VAL A 171 5.79 0.91 4.43
N ASN A 172 6.57 1.99 4.48
CA ASN A 172 6.86 2.83 3.33
C ASN A 172 7.59 2.05 2.25
N ILE A 173 8.50 1.16 2.64
CA ILE A 173 9.25 0.30 1.72
C ILE A 173 8.33 -0.56 0.85
N ARG A 174 7.34 -1.26 1.44
CA ARG A 174 6.43 -2.11 0.66
C ARG A 174 5.55 -1.32 -0.29
N TYR A 175 4.97 -0.22 0.18
CA TYR A 175 4.19 0.65 -0.69
C TYR A 175 5.04 1.27 -1.80
N HIS A 176 6.31 1.54 -1.53
CA HIS A 176 7.24 2.05 -2.53
C HIS A 176 7.56 0.97 -3.59
N GLU A 177 7.80 -0.28 -3.18
CA GLU A 177 7.96 -1.42 -4.11
C GLU A 177 6.73 -1.61 -5.00
N ASP A 178 5.53 -1.63 -4.40
CA ASP A 178 4.26 -1.76 -5.13
C ASP A 178 4.06 -0.60 -6.12
N TYR A 179 4.36 0.63 -5.69
CA TYR A 179 4.29 1.81 -6.53
C TYR A 179 5.22 1.71 -7.74
N ILE A 180 6.50 1.39 -7.54
CA ILE A 180 7.48 1.29 -8.64
C ILE A 180 7.08 0.15 -9.59
N TYR A 181 6.60 -0.98 -9.06
CA TYR A 181 6.11 -2.08 -9.90
C TYR A 181 4.93 -1.65 -10.78
N LEU A 182 3.92 -1.01 -10.21
CA LEU A 182 2.79 -0.50 -10.97
C LEU A 182 3.20 0.59 -11.96
N LEU A 183 4.19 1.42 -11.61
CA LEU A 183 4.74 2.43 -12.52
C LEU A 183 5.38 1.77 -13.76
N ALA A 184 6.15 0.69 -13.59
CA ALA A 184 6.71 -0.07 -14.71
C ALA A 184 5.59 -0.65 -15.59
N MET A 185 4.55 -1.21 -14.99
CA MET A 185 3.40 -1.76 -15.70
C MET A 185 2.61 -0.69 -16.46
N TYR A 186 2.48 0.51 -15.89
CA TYR A 186 1.89 1.66 -16.55
C TYR A 186 2.70 2.10 -17.77
N TYR A 187 4.03 2.26 -17.64
CA TYR A 187 4.87 2.60 -18.79
C TYR A 187 4.84 1.53 -19.89
N TYR A 188 4.78 0.26 -19.50
CA TYR A 188 4.64 -0.85 -20.45
C TYR A 188 3.35 -0.73 -21.25
N LYS A 189 2.23 -0.43 -20.58
CA LYS A 189 0.93 -0.18 -21.21
C LYS A 189 0.94 1.00 -22.18
N GLN A 190 1.72 2.03 -21.88
CA GLN A 190 1.93 3.19 -22.76
C GLN A 190 2.95 2.94 -23.89
N GLU A 191 3.40 1.70 -24.08
CA GLU A 191 4.44 1.30 -25.04
C GLU A 191 5.78 2.02 -24.83
N ASN A 192 5.99 2.61 -23.65
CA ASN A 192 7.22 3.31 -23.29
C ASN A 192 8.25 2.32 -22.72
N MET A 193 8.88 1.55 -23.61
CA MET A 193 9.83 0.49 -23.25
C MET A 193 11.06 1.02 -22.51
N TYR A 194 11.52 2.23 -22.86
CA TYR A 194 12.69 2.83 -22.23
C TYR A 194 12.46 3.04 -20.73
N ASP A 195 11.38 3.72 -20.37
CA ASP A 195 11.05 3.98 -18.97
C ASP A 195 10.62 2.70 -18.24
N THR A 196 9.90 1.79 -18.91
CA THR A 196 9.58 0.46 -18.38
C THR A 196 10.83 -0.28 -17.89
N ILE A 197 11.87 -0.36 -18.74
CA ILE A 197 13.09 -1.10 -18.43
C ILE A 197 13.90 -0.39 -17.33
N ASN A 198 13.98 0.94 -17.35
CA ASN A 198 14.64 1.70 -16.29
C ASN A 198 13.97 1.45 -14.93
N THR A 199 12.63 1.49 -14.88
CA THR A 199 11.88 1.24 -13.66
C THR A 199 12.05 -0.22 -13.18
N ILE A 200 12.12 -1.21 -14.06
CA ILE A 200 12.41 -2.60 -13.67
C ILE A 200 13.82 -2.74 -13.05
N LEU A 201 14.82 -2.06 -13.61
CA LEU A 201 16.18 -2.06 -13.09
C LEU A 201 16.25 -1.41 -11.70
N GLU A 202 15.42 -0.40 -11.45
CA GLU A 202 15.26 0.21 -10.13
C GLU A 202 14.67 -0.77 -9.11
N ILE A 203 13.61 -1.51 -9.46
CA ILE A 203 13.03 -2.54 -8.58
C ILE A 203 14.08 -3.61 -8.28
N LEU A 204 14.84 -4.08 -9.28
CA LEU A 204 15.91 -5.05 -9.08
C LEU A 204 16.94 -4.57 -8.04
N LEU A 205 17.38 -3.32 -8.12
CA LEU A 205 18.29 -2.72 -7.16
C LEU A 205 17.68 -2.62 -5.77
N LEU A 206 16.42 -2.20 -5.69
CA LEU A 206 15.68 -2.05 -4.44
C LEU A 206 15.48 -3.40 -3.74
N SER A 207 15.06 -4.44 -4.46
CA SER A 207 14.89 -5.80 -3.91
C SER A 207 16.20 -6.36 -3.35
N ILE A 208 17.35 -6.08 -3.98
CA ILE A 208 18.67 -6.48 -3.44
C ILE A 208 19.00 -5.72 -2.15
N LYS A 209 18.66 -4.43 -2.07
CA LYS A 209 18.90 -3.61 -0.88
C LYS A 209 18.06 -4.11 0.30
N LEU A 210 16.86 -4.61 0.02
CA LEU A 210 15.87 -5.02 1.01
C LEU A 210 15.86 -6.52 1.33
N ASP A 211 16.70 -7.31 0.65
CA ASP A 211 16.72 -8.78 0.76
C ASP A 211 15.36 -9.41 0.38
N ASP A 212 14.65 -8.80 -0.58
CA ASP A 212 13.38 -9.31 -1.11
C ASP A 212 13.61 -10.24 -2.32
N ASP A 213 13.73 -11.53 -2.02
CA ASP A 213 13.84 -12.60 -3.02
C ASP A 213 12.65 -12.65 -4.00
N THR A 214 11.46 -12.24 -3.56
CA THR A 214 10.24 -12.35 -4.38
C THR A 214 10.21 -11.24 -5.44
N GLY A 215 10.40 -9.99 -5.02
CA GLY A 215 10.52 -8.84 -5.91
C GLY A 215 11.71 -9.00 -6.86
N PHE A 216 12.84 -9.53 -6.38
CA PHE A 216 13.98 -9.83 -7.24
C PHE A 216 13.63 -10.81 -8.36
N LYS A 217 13.02 -11.96 -8.03
CA LYS A 217 12.64 -12.98 -9.03
C LYS A 217 11.66 -12.43 -10.08
N LYS A 218 10.65 -11.68 -9.64
CA LYS A 218 9.66 -11.05 -10.53
C LYS A 218 10.33 -10.06 -11.48
N SER A 219 11.16 -9.17 -10.95
CA SER A 219 11.80 -8.11 -11.73
C SER A 219 12.88 -8.65 -12.68
N ALA A 220 13.63 -9.67 -12.25
CA ALA A 220 14.60 -10.36 -13.10
C ALA A 220 13.89 -11.07 -14.26
N ALA A 221 12.80 -11.80 -13.98
CA ALA A 221 12.02 -12.45 -15.03
C ALA A 221 11.42 -11.44 -16.02
N LEU A 222 10.89 -10.33 -15.52
CA LEU A 222 10.32 -9.28 -16.37
C LEU A 222 11.39 -8.59 -17.23
N PHE A 223 12.58 -8.32 -16.68
CA PHE A 223 13.69 -7.80 -17.46
C PHE A 223 14.09 -8.77 -18.58
N GLU A 224 14.23 -10.07 -18.28
CA GLU A 224 14.61 -11.06 -19.30
C GLU A 224 13.57 -11.16 -20.42
N LEU A 225 12.27 -11.05 -20.10
CA LEU A 225 11.20 -11.01 -21.11
C LEU A 225 11.29 -9.77 -22.02
N LEU A 226 11.77 -8.65 -21.49
CA LEU A 226 11.86 -7.38 -22.21
C LEU A 226 13.27 -7.09 -22.75
N ARG A 227 14.22 -8.00 -22.58
CA ARG A 227 15.65 -7.80 -22.85
C ARG A 227 15.95 -7.28 -24.25
N ASP A 228 15.22 -7.77 -25.25
CA ASP A 228 15.40 -7.38 -26.65
C ASP A 228 15.04 -5.91 -26.93
N HIS A 229 14.30 -5.27 -26.02
CA HIS A 229 13.96 -3.85 -26.09
C HIS A 229 14.94 -2.96 -25.31
N ALA A 230 15.88 -3.55 -24.56
CA ALA A 230 16.83 -2.80 -23.74
C ALA A 230 17.97 -2.22 -24.60
N ASP A 231 18.34 -0.98 -24.32
CA ASP A 231 19.51 -0.38 -24.95
C ASP A 231 20.83 -0.86 -24.30
N GLN A 232 21.96 -0.50 -24.92
CA GLN A 232 23.29 -0.89 -24.43
C GLN A 232 23.60 -0.37 -23.03
N SER A 233 23.05 0.79 -22.64
CA SER A 233 23.24 1.36 -21.31
C SER A 233 22.48 0.55 -20.26
N GLN A 234 21.23 0.19 -20.54
CA GLN A 234 20.36 -0.61 -19.68
C GLN A 234 20.90 -2.04 -19.52
N LEU A 235 21.35 -2.66 -20.61
CA LEU A 235 22.01 -3.98 -20.58
C LEU A 235 23.27 -3.96 -19.71
N LYS A 236 24.05 -2.86 -19.75
CA LYS A 236 25.24 -2.69 -18.92
C LYS A 236 24.88 -2.50 -17.45
N VAL A 237 23.84 -1.73 -17.14
CA VAL A 237 23.32 -1.58 -15.76
C VAL A 237 22.89 -2.94 -15.22
N HIS A 238 22.08 -3.69 -15.95
CA HIS A 238 21.68 -5.04 -15.57
C HIS A 238 22.87 -5.97 -15.32
N HIS A 239 23.85 -5.98 -16.24
CA HIS A 239 25.05 -6.78 -16.08
C HIS A 239 25.82 -6.45 -14.80
N ASN A 240 25.96 -5.14 -14.49
CA ASN A 240 26.62 -4.71 -13.27
C ASN A 240 25.86 -5.14 -12.01
N ILE A 241 24.52 -5.04 -12.02
CA ILE A 241 23.66 -5.52 -10.92
C ILE A 241 23.92 -7.01 -10.65
N MET A 242 23.83 -7.84 -11.70
CA MET A 242 24.04 -9.29 -11.56
C MET A 242 25.47 -9.63 -11.12
N LYS A 243 26.47 -8.90 -11.63
CA LYS A 243 27.87 -9.06 -11.22
C LYS A 243 28.05 -8.78 -9.73
N THR A 244 27.48 -7.69 -9.20
CA THR A 244 27.58 -7.34 -7.77
C THR A 244 26.97 -8.41 -6.87
N ILE A 245 25.86 -9.04 -7.27
CA ILE A 245 25.24 -10.14 -6.51
C ILE A 245 26.22 -11.33 -6.41
N ILE A 246 26.78 -11.75 -7.54
CA ILE A 246 27.71 -12.89 -7.59
C ILE A 246 28.99 -12.60 -6.80
N GLU A 247 29.54 -11.39 -6.88
CA GLU A 247 30.72 -11.00 -6.10
C GLU A 247 30.48 -11.03 -4.59
N LYS A 248 29.29 -10.61 -4.12
CA LYS A 248 28.87 -10.74 -2.71
C LYS A 248 28.77 -12.20 -2.27
N GLU A 249 28.22 -13.08 -3.11
CA GLU A 249 28.12 -14.50 -2.80
C GLU A 249 29.48 -15.19 -2.73
N PHE A 250 30.40 -14.85 -3.63
CA PHE A 250 31.77 -15.36 -3.53
C PHE A 250 32.42 -14.93 -2.22
N THR A 251 32.37 -13.65 -1.85
CA THR A 251 32.96 -13.18 -0.58
C THR A 251 32.33 -13.83 0.66
N ARG A 252 31.00 -13.97 0.72
CA ARG A 252 30.29 -14.68 1.83
C ARG A 252 30.68 -16.17 1.94
N SER A 253 30.80 -16.85 0.80
CA SER A 253 31.17 -18.28 0.75
C SER A 253 32.62 -18.54 1.19
N PHE A 254 33.54 -17.59 1.02
CA PHE A 254 34.92 -17.71 1.49
C PHE A 254 35.06 -17.41 2.99
N SER A 255 34.33 -16.42 3.52
CA SER A 255 34.34 -16.10 4.96
C SER A 255 33.78 -17.24 5.81
N SER A 256 32.66 -17.83 5.40
CA SER A 256 32.04 -18.99 6.10
C SER A 256 32.91 -20.25 6.10
N ARG A 257 33.75 -20.44 5.07
CA ARG A 257 34.73 -21.55 5.02
C ARG A 257 35.90 -21.35 5.97
N ILE A 258 36.33 -20.11 6.19
CA ILE A 258 37.43 -19.79 7.13
C ILE A 258 36.98 -19.97 8.58
N GLU A 259 35.74 -19.58 8.92
CA GLU A 259 35.18 -19.78 10.26
C GLU A 259 35.02 -21.27 10.62
N PHE A 260 34.55 -22.10 9.68
CA PHE A 260 34.46 -23.56 9.87
C PHE A 260 35.84 -24.21 10.08
N SER A 261 36.91 -23.69 9.47
CA SER A 261 38.27 -24.21 9.66
C SER A 261 38.88 -23.85 11.02
N ASN A 262 38.43 -22.75 11.65
CA ASN A 262 38.92 -22.28 12.96
C ASN A 262 38.15 -22.89 14.16
N LEU A 263 36.99 -23.53 13.92
CA LEU A 263 36.22 -24.27 14.94
C LEU A 263 36.67 -25.73 15.08
N HIS A 264 37.54 -26.20 14.19
CA HIS A 264 38.06 -27.56 14.16
C HIS A 264 39.59 -27.64 14.22
N SER A 265 40.25 -26.54 14.59
CA SER A 265 41.67 -26.50 14.98
C SER A 265 41.80 -26.20 16.47
#